data_AF-A0A7W0LCF5-F1
#
_entry.id   AF-A0A7W0LCF5-F1
#
_cell.length_a   1.000
_cell.length_b   1.000
_cell.length_c   1.000
_cell.angle_alpha   90.00
_cell.angle_beta   90.00
_cell.angle_gamma   90.00
#
_symmetry.space_group_name_H-M   'P 1'
#
loop_
_entity.id
_entity.type
_entity.pdbx_description
1 polymer ?
#
loop_
_entity_poly.entity_id
_entity_poly.type
_entity_poly.pdbx_seq_one_letter_code
_entity_poly.pdbx_strand_id
1 'polypeptide(L)' 'GCPLATPFGVMEGAYQMVAESGDKFEAKIAPFTLSEPYTVH' A
#
# COMPACT_ATOMS: atom_id res chain seq x y z
N GLY A 1 4.69 5.66 -10.54
CA GLY A 1 5.26 5.33 -9.22
C GLY A 1 5.13 6.55 -8.34
N CYS A 2 4.81 6.38 -7.06
CA CYS A 2 4.84 7.47 -6.09
C CYS A 2 6.31 7.69 -5.70
N PRO A 3 7.00 8.74 -6.19
CA PRO A 3 8.37 8.99 -5.79
C PRO A 3 8.34 9.56 -4.37
N LEU A 4 8.67 8.74 -3.38
CA LEU A 4 8.90 9.21 -2.02
C LEU A 4 10.22 9.98 -1.97
N ALA A 5 10.18 11.21 -1.48
CA ALA A 5 11.37 12.06 -1.31
C ALA A 5 12.29 11.59 -0.17
N THR A 6 11.90 10.55 0.57
CA THR A 6 12.59 10.00 1.74
C THR A 6 13.00 8.54 1.49
N PRO A 7 14.18 8.10 1.97
CA PRO A 7 14.67 6.72 1.83
C PRO A 7 13.82 5.69 2.59
N PHE A 8 12.90 6.17 3.43
CA PHE A 8 11.91 5.40 4.15
C PHE A 8 10.54 6.05 3.98
N GLY A 9 9.52 5.23 3.73
CA GLY A 9 8.13 5.65 3.63
C GLY A 9 7.20 4.60 4.22
N VAL A 10 5.97 5.00 4.54
CA VAL A 10 4.89 4.08 4.83
C VAL A 10 3.84 4.27 3.74
N MET A 11 3.42 3.18 3.12
CA MET A 11 2.32 3.19 2.16
C MET A 11 1.13 2.47 2.77
N GLU A 12 -0.02 3.13 2.77
CA GLU A 12 -1.31 2.57 3.14
C GLU A 12 -2.34 2.95 2.08
N GLY A 13 -3.45 2.23 2.04
CA GLY A 13 -4.52 2.53 1.10
C GLY A 13 -5.74 1.66 1.34
N ALA A 14 -6.73 1.79 0.46
CA ALA A 14 -7.89 0.92 0.44
C ALA A 14 -8.33 0.70 -1.01
N TYR A 15 -8.69 -0.53 -1.34
CA TYR A 15 -9.33 -0.84 -2.61
C TYR A 15 -10.84 -0.79 -2.44
N GLN A 16 -11.52 -0.09 -3.34
CA GLN A 16 -12.97 -0.21 -3.46
C GLN A 16 -13.29 -1.45 -4.29
N MET A 17 -13.98 -2.40 -3.66
CA MET A 17 -14.33 -3.68 -4.24
C MET A 17 -15.85 -3.78 -4.36
N VAL A 18 -16.29 -4.54 -5.35
CA VAL A 18 -17.69 -4.90 -5.53
C VAL A 18 -17.78 -6.42 -5.43
N ALA A 19 -18.54 -6.92 -4.46
CA ALA A 19 -18.82 -8.34 -4.32
C ALA A 19 -19.75 -8.81 -5.45
N GLU A 20 -19.81 -10.12 -5.67
CA GLU A 20 -20.68 -10.70 -6.70
C GLU A 20 -22.17 -10.41 -6.43
N SER A 21 -22.55 -10.19 -5.17
CA SER A 21 -23.88 -9.72 -4.75
C SER A 21 -24.19 -8.27 -5.12
N GLY A 22 -23.20 -7.51 -5.63
CA GLY A 22 -23.29 -6.08 -5.89
C GLY A 22 -22.93 -5.18 -4.70
N ASP A 23 -22.64 -5.77 -3.54
CA ASP A 23 -22.26 -5.03 -2.33
C ASP A 23 -20.89 -4.37 -2.51
N LYS A 24 -20.81 -3.08 -2.18
CA LYS A 24 -19.55 -2.33 -2.21
C LYS A 24 -18.90 -2.39 -0.84
N PHE A 25 -17.62 -2.76 -0.80
CA PHE A 25 -16.84 -2.76 0.42
C PHE A 25 -15.43 -2.23 0.18
N GLU A 26 -14.81 -1.75 1.24
CA GLU A 26 -13.44 -1.25 1.22
C GLU A 26 -12.49 -2.32 1.77
N ALA A 27 -11.62 -2.84 0.90
CA ALA A 27 -10.52 -3.71 1.32
C ALA A 27 -9.34 -2.83 1.75
N LYS A 28 -9.14 -2.70 3.07
CA LYS A 28 -8.03 -1.91 3.63
C LYS A 28 -6.69 -2.59 3.34
N ILE A 29 -5.76 -1.83 2.79
CA ILE A 29 -4.35 -2.19 2.67
C ILE A 29 -3.67 -1.70 3.94
N ALA A 30 -3.26 -2.64 4.79
CA ALA A 30 -2.53 -2.29 6.00
C ALA A 30 -1.23 -1.53 5.66
N PRO A 31 -0.81 -0.58 6.50
CA PRO A 31 0.41 0.18 6.27
C PRO A 31 1.61 -0.77 6.14
N PHE A 32 2.36 -0.61 5.05
CA PHE A 32 3.60 -1.34 4.82
C PHE A 32 4.75 -0.36 4.61
N THR A 33 5.92 -0.73 5.14
CA THR A 33 7.11 0.10 5.06
C THR A 33 7.77 -0.06 3.70
N LEU A 34 7.96 1.05 3.01
CA LEU A 34 8.84 1.17 1.85
C LEU A 34 10.22 1.55 2.39
N SER A 35 11.10 0.56 2.47
CA SER A 35 12.53 0.76 2.72
C SER A 35 13.30 0.43 1.45
N GLU A 36 14.21 1.29 1.02
CA GLU A 36 15.22 0.85 0.05
C GLU A 36 15.97 -0.35 0.62
N PRO A 37 16.19 -1.42 -0.16
CA PRO A 37 17.04 -2.51 0.29
C PRO A 37 18.43 -1.92 0.50
N TYR A 38 18.84 -1.77 1.76
CA TYR A 38 20.26 -1.76 2.07
C TYR A 38 20.79 -3.07 1.49
N THR A 39 21.55 -2.97 0.38
CA THR A 39 22.48 -4.02 0.00
C THR A 39 23.30 -4.31 1.25
N VAL A 40 23.00 -5.44 1.89
CA VAL A 40 23.89 -6.00 2.91
C VAL A 40 25.23 -6.21 2.20
N HIS A 41 26.20 -5.38 2.54
CA HIS A 41 27.60 -5.61 2.16
C HIS A 41 28.19 -6.72 3.03
#